data_AF-S2KYS1-F1
#
_entry.id   AF-S2KYS1-F1
#
_cell.length_a   1.000
_cell.length_b   1.000
_cell.length_c   1.000
_cell.angle_alpha   90.00
_cell.angle_beta   90.00
_cell.angle_gamma   90.00
#
_symmetry.space_group_name_H-M   'P 1'
#
loop_
_entity.id
_entity.type
_entity.pdbx_description
1 polymer ?
#
loop_
_entity_poly.entity_id
_entity_poly.type
_entity_poly.pdbx_seq_one_letter_code
_entity_poly.pdbx_strand_id
1 'polypeptide(L)'
;MSRNYGILFKAKAYLDLSSRKLHGERIDSFDIKKHKNDVLRLAVEMALNPIKELPLSVYEDIGFFISKLKEDEFDDNSLKTYRVTTEQVIHRLKSIFNV
;
A
#
# COMPACT_ATOMS: atom_id res chain seq x y z
N MET A 1 -12.58 -8.32 12.97
CA MET A 1 -12.11 -7.11 12.25
C MET A 1 -11.94 -7.44 10.79
N SER A 2 -12.55 -6.69 9.88
CA SER A 2 -12.59 -7.02 8.45
C SER A 2 -11.21 -6.88 7.80
N ARG A 3 -10.91 -7.78 6.86
CA ARG A 3 -9.62 -7.91 6.12
C ARG A 3 -9.16 -6.61 5.46
N ASN A 4 -10.09 -5.69 5.16
CA ASN A 4 -9.86 -4.45 4.42
C ASN A 4 -9.00 -3.42 5.18
N TYR A 5 -9.05 -3.40 6.53
CA TYR A 5 -8.23 -2.47 7.31
C TYR A 5 -6.74 -2.85 7.30
N GLY A 6 -6.39 -4.10 6.98
CA GLY A 6 -5.01 -4.56 6.93
C GLY A 6 -4.16 -3.79 5.92
N ILE A 7 -4.73 -3.45 4.76
CA ILE A 7 -4.03 -2.65 3.74
C ILE A 7 -3.73 -1.25 4.27
N LEU A 8 -4.70 -0.60 4.91
CA LEU A 8 -4.53 0.75 5.47
C LEU A 8 -3.42 0.80 6.52
N PHE A 9 -3.40 -0.18 7.43
CA PHE A 9 -2.33 -0.29 8.43
C PHE A 9 -0.94 -0.50 7.80
N LYS A 10 -0.85 -1.32 6.75
CA LYS A 10 0.42 -1.58 6.06
C LYS A 10 0.89 -0.37 5.24
N ALA A 11 -0.03 0.32 4.56
CA ALA A 11 0.26 1.56 3.86
C ALA A 11 0.77 2.63 4.82
N LYS A 12 0.10 2.82 5.97
CA LYS A 12 0.55 3.77 7.00
C LYS A 12 1.93 3.43 7.55
N ALA A 13 2.17 2.15 7.89
CA ALA A 13 3.48 1.71 8.37
C ALA A 13 4.60 1.95 7.35
N TYR A 14 4.33 1.72 6.06
CA TYR A 14 5.29 2.07 4.99
C TYR A 14 5.59 3.57 4.98
N LEU A 15 4.57 4.43 5.03
CA LEU A 15 4.74 5.87 5.01
C LEU A 15 5.52 6.38 6.23
N ASP A 16 5.17 5.88 7.42
CA ASP A 16 5.82 6.28 8.67
C ASP A 16 7.29 5.86 8.69
N LEU A 17 7.60 4.61 8.32
CA LEU A 17 9.00 4.14 8.26
C LEU A 17 9.81 4.85 7.17
N SER A 18 9.19 5.13 6.02
CA SER A 18 9.83 5.88 4.93
C SER A 18 10.14 7.32 5.36
N SER A 19 9.20 7.97 6.05
CA SER A 19 9.38 9.31 6.60
C SER A 19 10.49 9.33 7.66
N ARG A 20 10.46 8.43 8.64
CA ARG A 20 11.48 8.33 9.70
C ARG A 20 12.87 8.11 9.12
N LYS A 21 12.99 7.25 8.11
CA LYS A 21 14.24 7.02 7.41
C LYS A 21 14.75 8.27 6.69
N LEU A 22 13.85 9.02 6.03
CA LEU A 22 14.19 10.28 5.37
C LEU A 22 14.72 11.32 6.37
N HIS A 23 14.20 11.32 7.61
CA HIS A 23 14.65 12.18 8.70
C HIS A 23 15.94 11.70 9.39
N GLY A 24 16.62 10.69 8.84
CA GLY A 24 17.93 10.24 9.31
C GLY A 24 17.90 9.13 10.37
N GLU A 25 16.73 8.58 10.70
CA GLU A 25 16.67 7.40 11.56
C GLU A 25 17.23 6.16 10.85
N ARG A 26 17.93 5.30 11.61
CA ARG A 26 18.42 4.02 11.11
C ARG A 26 17.29 3.01 11.02
N ILE A 27 16.58 3.05 9.88
CA ILE A 27 15.53 2.09 9.53
C ILE A 27 16.03 1.16 8.44
N ASP A 28 15.83 -0.15 8.62
CA ASP A 28 16.13 -1.14 7.59
C ASP A 28 15.17 -0.97 6.39
N SER A 29 15.74 -0.86 5.18
CA SER A 29 14.96 -0.83 3.94
C SER A 29 14.07 -2.07 3.80
N PHE A 30 14.48 -3.20 4.34
CA PHE A 30 13.70 -4.44 4.35
C PHE A 30 12.37 -4.26 5.08
N ASP A 31 12.38 -3.57 6.22
CA ASP A 31 11.18 -3.32 7.02
C ASP A 31 10.18 -2.40 6.31
N ILE A 32 10.67 -1.46 5.49
CA ILE A 32 9.80 -0.65 4.63
C ILE A 32 9.23 -1.52 3.51
N LYS A 33 10.10 -2.27 2.80
CA LYS A 33 9.71 -3.10 1.65
C LYS A 33 8.71 -4.20 2.01
N LYS A 34 8.83 -4.84 3.18
CA LYS A 34 7.88 -5.88 3.61
C LYS A 34 6.46 -5.34 3.72
N HIS A 35 6.27 -4.10 4.19
CA HIS A 35 4.94 -3.48 4.30
C HIS A 35 4.35 -3.17 2.93
N LYS A 36 5.16 -2.68 2.00
CA LYS A 36 4.76 -2.49 0.60
C LYS A 36 4.32 -3.81 -0.03
N ASN A 37 5.10 -4.87 0.13
CA ASN A 37 4.78 -6.19 -0.42
C ASN A 37 3.55 -6.83 0.23
N ASP A 38 3.31 -6.59 1.52
CA ASP A 38 2.07 -7.00 2.18
C ASP A 38 0.84 -6.31 1.58
N VAL A 39 0.95 -5.02 1.21
CA VAL A 39 -0.15 -4.32 0.51
C VAL A 39 -0.42 -4.97 -0.84
N LEU A 40 0.61 -5.30 -1.62
CA LEU A 40 0.45 -6.02 -2.89
C LEU A 40 -0.32 -7.34 -2.69
N ARG A 41 0.16 -8.18 -1.77
CA ARG A 41 -0.45 -9.48 -1.46
C ARG A 41 -1.92 -9.33 -1.07
N LEU A 42 -2.20 -8.43 -0.11
CA LEU A 42 -3.56 -8.19 0.37
C LEU A 42 -4.45 -7.63 -0.74
N ALA A 43 -3.96 -6.69 -1.56
CA ALA A 43 -4.73 -6.11 -2.64
C ALA A 43 -5.15 -7.19 -3.66
N VAL A 44 -4.24 -8.09 -4.05
CA VAL A 44 -4.52 -9.18 -5.00
C VAL A 44 -5.52 -10.20 -4.41
N GLU A 45 -5.37 -10.56 -3.15
CA GLU A 45 -6.22 -11.57 -2.48
C GLU A 45 -7.62 -11.05 -2.09
N MET A 46 -7.80 -9.74 -2.01
CA MET A 46 -9.02 -9.15 -1.44
C MET A 46 -10.11 -8.95 -2.48
N ALA A 47 -11.35 -9.27 -2.14
CA ALA A 47 -12.52 -8.95 -2.95
C ALA A 47 -12.67 -7.43 -3.14
N LEU A 48 -13.14 -7.01 -4.31
CA LEU A 48 -13.43 -5.61 -4.64
C LEU A 48 -14.69 -5.13 -3.92
N ASN A 49 -14.58 -4.93 -2.60
CA ASN A 49 -15.63 -4.38 -1.75
C ASN A 49 -15.23 -2.97 -1.32
N PRO A 50 -15.80 -1.92 -1.95
CA PRO A 50 -15.44 -0.54 -1.65
C PRO A 50 -15.71 -0.19 -0.19
N ILE A 51 -14.79 0.54 0.44
CA ILE A 51 -15.00 1.16 1.74
C ILE A 51 -15.68 2.51 1.50
N LYS A 52 -16.89 2.68 2.03
CA LYS A 52 -17.70 3.88 1.77
C LYS A 52 -17.24 5.10 2.56
N GLU A 53 -16.75 4.91 3.78
CA GLU A 53 -16.45 6.00 4.70
C GLU A 53 -15.08 5.78 5.32
N LEU A 54 -14.13 6.65 4.99
CA LEU A 54 -12.82 6.73 5.62
C LEU A 54 -12.66 8.11 6.26
N PRO A 55 -12.07 8.22 7.45
CA PRO A 55 -11.62 9.50 7.98
C PRO A 55 -10.67 10.18 6.99
N LEU A 56 -10.73 11.52 6.92
CA LEU A 56 -9.93 12.30 5.97
C LEU A 56 -8.44 11.97 6.02
N SER A 57 -7.87 11.84 7.21
CA SER A 57 -6.45 11.48 7.38
C SER A 57 -6.09 10.12 6.78
N VAL A 58 -6.98 9.14 6.89
CA VAL A 58 -6.78 7.79 6.33
C VAL A 58 -6.91 7.81 4.82
N TYR A 59 -7.84 8.63 4.29
CA TYR A 59 -8.00 8.87 2.87
C TYR A 59 -6.74 9.51 2.26
N GLU A 60 -6.20 10.53 2.92
CA GLU A 60 -4.96 11.20 2.52
C GLU A 60 -3.76 10.25 2.57
N ASP A 61 -3.63 9.46 3.64
CA ASP A 61 -2.56 8.47 3.80
C ASP A 61 -2.58 7.43 2.66
N ILE A 62 -3.73 6.83 2.35
CA ILE A 62 -3.81 5.83 1.27
C ILE A 62 -3.59 6.47 -0.11
N GLY A 63 -4.06 7.70 -0.33
CA GLY A 63 -3.80 8.46 -1.55
C GLY A 63 -2.31 8.76 -1.74
N PHE A 64 -1.62 9.15 -0.66
CA PHE A 64 -0.18 9.39 -0.69
C PHE A 64 0.63 8.11 -0.87
N PHE A 65 0.21 7.00 -0.27
CA PHE A 65 0.81 5.70 -0.53
C PHE A 65 0.70 5.32 -2.03
N ILE A 66 -0.48 5.48 -2.63
CA ILE A 66 -0.71 5.17 -4.05
C ILE A 66 0.13 6.07 -4.96
N SER A 67 0.30 7.37 -4.64
CA SER A 67 1.16 8.24 -5.43
C SER A 67 2.62 7.80 -5.39
N LYS A 68 3.10 7.34 -4.22
CA LYS A 68 4.46 6.80 -4.08
C LYS A 68 4.71 5.53 -4.89
N LEU A 69 3.70 4.70 -5.13
CA LEU A 69 3.84 3.51 -5.99
C LEU A 69 4.17 3.84 -7.46
N LYS A 70 3.90 5.07 -7.92
CA LYS A 70 4.31 5.52 -9.26
C LYS A 70 5.79 5.87 -9.35
N GLU A 71 6.39 6.24 -8.22
CA GLU A 71 7.82 6.59 -8.11
C GLU A 71 8.65 5.35 -7.72
N ASP A 72 8.10 4.51 -6.84
CA ASP A 72 8.73 3.32 -6.27
C ASP A 72 7.79 2.11 -6.42
N GLU A 73 7.82 1.52 -7.61
CA GLU A 73 7.00 0.38 -7.99
C GLU A 73 7.19 -0.85 -7.08
N PHE A 74 6.24 -1.78 -7.14
CA PHE A 74 6.40 -3.06 -6.45
C PHE A 74 7.57 -3.86 -7.03
N ASP A 75 8.11 -4.77 -6.23
CA ASP A 75 9.17 -5.68 -6.66
C ASP A 75 8.70 -6.61 -7.80
N ASP A 76 9.51 -6.71 -8.86
CA ASP A 76 9.20 -7.48 -10.07
C ASP A 76 8.90 -8.95 -9.80
N ASN A 77 9.62 -9.59 -8.87
CA ASN A 77 9.38 -11.00 -8.56
C ASN A 77 8.02 -11.17 -7.90
N SER A 78 7.69 -10.26 -6.98
CA SER A 78 6.39 -10.24 -6.31
C SER A 78 5.25 -10.02 -7.32
N LEU A 79 5.40 -9.08 -8.25
CA LEU A 79 4.44 -8.84 -9.34
C LEU A 79 4.25 -10.08 -10.22
N LYS A 80 5.34 -10.73 -10.63
CA LYS A 80 5.32 -11.98 -11.43
C LYS A 80 4.63 -13.13 -10.70
N THR A 81 4.85 -13.28 -9.39
CA THR A 81 4.19 -14.30 -8.56
C THR A 81 2.67 -14.16 -8.62
N TYR A 82 2.17 -12.93 -8.55
CA TYR A 82 0.72 -12.66 -8.60
C TYR A 82 0.18 -12.45 -10.02
N ARG A 83 1.05 -12.41 -11.03
CA ARG A 83 0.70 -12.13 -12.44
C ARG A 83 -0.06 -10.81 -12.61
N VAL A 84 0.38 -9.78 -11.90
CA VAL A 84 -0.19 -8.42 -11.95
C VAL A 84 0.88 -7.39 -12.24
N THR A 85 0.47 -6.20 -12.68
CA THR A 85 1.34 -5.01 -12.78
C THR A 85 1.10 -4.05 -11.62
N THR A 86 2.04 -3.15 -11.35
CA THR A 86 1.87 -2.07 -10.39
C THR A 86 0.61 -1.25 -10.70
N GLU A 87 0.38 -0.94 -11.97
CA GLU A 87 -0.79 -0.18 -12.42
C GLU A 87 -2.12 -0.89 -12.14
N GLN A 88 -2.21 -2.21 -12.37
CA GLN A 88 -3.40 -2.99 -12.04
C GLN A 88 -3.69 -2.97 -10.53
N VAL A 89 -2.65 -3.03 -9.70
CA VAL A 89 -2.78 -2.97 -8.24
C VAL A 89 -3.20 -1.58 -7.80
N ILE A 90 -2.62 -0.52 -8.38
CA ILE A 90 -3.04 0.87 -8.16
C ILE A 90 -4.52 1.05 -8.48
N HIS A 91 -4.98 0.61 -9.65
CA HIS A 91 -6.39 0.68 -10.03
C HIS A 91 -7.29 -0.04 -9.03
N ARG A 92 -6.86 -1.22 -8.55
CA ARG A 92 -7.59 -1.98 -7.55
C ARG A 92 -7.71 -1.23 -6.23
N LEU A 93 -6.62 -0.67 -5.72
CA LEU A 93 -6.60 0.12 -4.49
C LEU A 93 -7.53 1.33 -4.60
N LYS A 94 -7.48 2.05 -5.73
CA LYS A 94 -8.39 3.17 -6.00
C LYS A 94 -9.86 2.76 -5.96
N SER A 95 -10.22 1.64 -6.58
CA SER A 95 -11.59 1.12 -6.54
C SER A 95 -12.05 0.66 -5.15
N ILE A 96 -11.13 0.18 -4.31
CA ILE A 96 -11.45 -0.25 -2.94
C ILE A 96 -11.65 0.97 -2.02
N PHE A 97 -10.79 1.98 -2.12
CA PHE A 97 -10.76 3.11 -1.18
C PHE A 97 -11.44 4.38 -1.72
N ASN A 98 -11.92 4.36 -2.96
CA ASN A 98 -12.54 5.48 -3.65
C ASN A 98 -11.65 6.73 -3.72
N VAL A 99 -10.36 6.52 -4.06
CA VAL A 99 -9.30 7.55 -4.14
C VAL A 99 -8.76 7.75 -5.55
#